data_AF-K1U4G3-F1
#
_entry.id   AF-K1U4G3-F1
#
_cell.length_a   1.000
_cell.length_b   1.000
_cell.length_c   1.000
_cell.angle_alpha   90.00
_cell.angle_beta   90.00
_cell.angle_gamma   90.00
#
_symmetry.space_group_name_H-M   'P 1'
#
loop_
_entity.id
_entity.type
_entity.pdbx_description
1 polymer ?
#
loop_
_entity_poly.entity_id
_entity_poly.type
_entity_poly.pdbx_seq_one_letter_code
_entity_poly.pdbx_strand_id
1 'polypeptide(L)'
;MDMKEGIVAELKAQGYEDSQIDYKCAAGDASALSTIVTNMTDGTYDMIFSIATPPTQALVNSETDTPVFFCAVSAPTAAGILTDMDKPDKNATGTSNAIPVSKIIDLAQATTPVKKIGLIYSGNEDN
;
A
#
# COMPACT_ATOMS: atom_id res chain seq x y z
N MET A 1 14.19 5.43 8.48
CA MET A 1 13.14 4.45 8.77
C MET A 1 12.13 4.53 7.64
N ASP A 2 12.05 3.49 6.82
CA ASP A 2 10.99 3.36 5.82
C ASP A 2 9.72 2.73 6.42
N MET A 3 8.67 2.56 5.62
CA MET A 3 7.39 1.99 6.08
C MET A 3 7.54 0.56 6.60
N LYS A 4 8.34 -0.27 5.93
CA LYS A 4 8.60 -1.65 6.36
C LYS A 4 9.30 -1.68 7.71
N GLU A 5 10.36 -0.89 7.87
CA GLU A 5 11.09 -0.78 9.13
C GLU A 5 10.19 -0.27 10.26
N GLY A 6 9.30 0.69 9.99
CA GLY A 6 8.33 1.18 10.96
C GLY A 6 7.34 0.11 11.42
N ILE A 7 6.76 -0.65 10.49
CA ILE A 7 5.82 -1.75 10.81
C ILE A 7 6.53 -2.82 11.64
N VAL A 8 7.71 -3.28 11.21
CA VAL A 8 8.47 -4.31 11.92
C VAL A 8 8.91 -3.84 13.31
N ALA A 9 9.32 -2.58 13.44
CA ALA A 9 9.70 -2.01 14.74
C ALA A 9 8.51 -1.99 15.71
N GLU A 10 7.32 -1.60 15.24
CA GLU A 10 6.12 -1.59 16.08
C GLU A 10 5.69 -3.02 16.46
N LEU A 11 5.69 -3.97 15.52
CA LEU A 11 5.41 -5.38 15.83
C LEU A 11 6.35 -5.92 16.92
N LYS A 12 7.65 -5.62 16.81
CA LYS A 12 8.62 -6.00 17.85
C LYS A 12 8.35 -5.32 19.19
N ALA A 13 7.97 -4.04 19.18
CA ALA A 13 7.59 -3.32 20.40
C ALA A 13 6.35 -3.92 21.08
N GLN A 14 5.45 -4.53 20.30
CA GLN A 14 4.27 -5.27 20.79
C GLN A 14 4.59 -6.73 21.18
N GLY A 15 5.84 -7.19 21.05
CA GLY A 15 6.28 -8.51 21.48
C GLY A 15 6.24 -9.61 20.41
N TYR A 16 6.10 -9.25 19.13
CA TYR A 16 6.24 -10.21 18.03
C TYR A 16 7.72 -10.45 17.69
N GLU A 17 8.09 -11.72 17.53
CA GLU A 17 9.45 -12.14 17.20
C GLU A 17 9.70 -12.18 15.69
N ASP A 18 10.97 -12.10 15.27
CA ASP A 18 11.35 -12.16 13.85
C ASP A 18 10.88 -13.45 13.16
N SER A 19 10.76 -14.56 13.89
CA SER A 19 10.26 -15.83 13.35
C SER A 19 8.76 -15.81 13.00
N GLN A 20 8.03 -14.79 13.45
CA GLN A 20 6.60 -14.60 13.17
C GLN A 20 6.36 -13.58 12.04
N ILE A 21 7.41 -12.98 11.49
CA ILE A 21 7.33 -11.93 10.49
C ILE A 21 7.95 -12.45 9.19
N ASP A 22 7.12 -12.78 8.20
CA ASP A 22 7.60 -13.06 6.84
C ASP A 22 7.49 -11.81 5.95
N TYR A 23 8.63 -11.33 5.47
CA TYR A 23 8.71 -10.20 4.54
C TYR A 23 9.03 -10.67 3.12
N LYS A 24 8.24 -10.22 2.15
CA LYS A 24 8.47 -10.44 0.73
C LYS A 24 8.44 -9.11 -0.04
N CYS A 25 9.30 -9.01 -1.05
CA CYS A 25 9.37 -7.85 -1.94
C CYS A 25 9.29 -8.32 -3.39
N ALA A 26 8.29 -7.84 -4.14
CA ALA A 26 8.14 -8.15 -5.55
C ALA A 26 9.14 -7.39 -6.45
N ALA A 27 9.84 -6.38 -5.92
CA ALA A 27 10.82 -5.57 -6.65
C ALA A 27 10.30 -4.98 -7.98
N GLY A 28 9.01 -4.64 -8.04
CA GLY A 28 8.34 -4.12 -9.24
C GLY A 28 7.96 -5.18 -10.29
N ASP A 29 8.21 -6.46 -10.03
CA ASP A 29 7.86 -7.56 -10.92
C ASP A 29 6.46 -8.13 -10.64
N ALA A 30 5.60 -8.10 -11.65
CA ALA A 30 4.21 -8.55 -11.52
C ALA A 30 4.07 -10.08 -11.33
N SER A 31 5.01 -10.87 -11.84
CA SER A 31 4.99 -12.34 -11.71
C SER A 31 5.41 -12.76 -10.31
N ALA A 32 6.45 -12.11 -9.77
CA ALA A 32 6.86 -12.24 -8.38
C ALA A 32 5.74 -11.82 -7.43
N LEU A 33 5.06 -10.70 -7.71
CA LEU A 33 3.91 -10.25 -6.92
C LEU A 33 2.81 -11.33 -6.89
N SER A 34 2.42 -11.86 -8.05
CA SER A 34 1.38 -12.90 -8.14
C SER A 34 1.75 -14.15 -7.32
N THR A 35 3.02 -14.54 -7.35
CA THR A 35 3.54 -15.68 -6.57
C THR A 35 3.51 -15.40 -5.07
N ILE A 36 3.93 -14.20 -4.65
CA ILE A 36 3.90 -13.77 -3.25
C ILE A 36 2.47 -13.80 -2.70
N VAL A 37 1.52 -13.20 -3.44
CA VAL A 37 0.10 -13.16 -3.04
C VAL A 37 -0.44 -14.57 -2.88
N THR A 38 -0.26 -15.43 -3.88
CA THR A 38 -0.73 -16.83 -3.83
C THR A 38 -0.23 -17.56 -2.58
N ASN A 39 1.03 -17.37 -2.21
CA ASN A 39 1.62 -18.02 -1.03
C ASN A 39 1.14 -17.40 0.29
N MET A 40 0.92 -16.09 0.33
CA MET A 40 0.49 -15.40 1.56
C MET A 40 -0.99 -15.57 1.85
N THR A 41 -1.80 -15.92 0.85
CA THR A 41 -3.25 -16.11 0.97
C THR A 41 -3.64 -17.58 1.16
N ASP A 42 -2.70 -18.46 1.49
CA ASP A 42 -2.93 -19.90 1.67
C ASP A 42 -3.64 -20.28 2.99
N GLY A 43 -3.94 -19.28 3.82
CA GLY A 43 -4.60 -19.42 5.11
C GLY A 43 -3.66 -19.73 6.28
N THR A 44 -2.33 -19.72 6.06
CA THR A 44 -1.34 -19.95 7.13
C THR A 44 -1.00 -18.69 7.93
N TYR A 45 -1.32 -17.50 7.41
CA TYR A 45 -1.07 -16.21 8.06
C TYR A 45 -2.30 -15.71 8.82
N ASP A 46 -2.08 -15.19 10.03
CA ASP A 46 -3.12 -14.53 10.83
C ASP A 46 -3.53 -13.16 10.27
N MET A 47 -2.59 -12.47 9.60
CA MET A 47 -2.79 -11.16 8.98
C MET A 47 -1.72 -10.90 7.91
N ILE A 48 -2.05 -10.09 6.90
CA ILE A 48 -1.10 -9.66 5.85
C ILE A 48 -1.00 -8.14 5.88
N PHE A 49 0.23 -7.62 5.95
CA PHE A 49 0.49 -6.19 5.77
C PHE A 49 0.99 -5.91 4.35
N SER A 50 0.27 -5.08 3.60
CA SER A 50 0.65 -4.66 2.26
C SER A 50 1.16 -3.22 2.23
N ILE A 51 2.21 -3.00 1.43
CA ILE A 51 2.78 -1.67 1.19
C ILE A 51 2.58 -1.34 -0.29
N ALA A 52 2.00 -0.17 -0.55
CA ALA A 52 1.64 0.36 -1.88
C ALA A 52 0.38 -0.24 -2.52
N THR A 53 -0.13 0.47 -3.54
CA THR A 53 -1.40 0.16 -4.22
C THR A 53 -1.39 -1.21 -4.92
N PRO A 54 -0.41 -1.59 -5.76
CA PRO A 54 -0.51 -2.82 -6.54
C PRO A 54 -0.55 -4.11 -5.70
N PRO A 55 0.28 -4.29 -4.65
CA PRO A 55 0.16 -5.45 -3.77
C PRO A 55 -1.17 -5.49 -3.01
N THR A 56 -1.66 -4.32 -2.59
CA THR A 56 -2.95 -4.23 -1.87
C THR A 56 -4.12 -4.62 -2.77
N GLN A 57 -4.14 -4.15 -4.03
CA GLN A 57 -5.13 -4.57 -5.02
C GLN A 57 -5.08 -6.08 -5.27
N ALA A 58 -3.89 -6.64 -5.44
CA ALA A 58 -3.73 -8.06 -5.69
C ALA A 58 -4.24 -8.92 -4.52
N LEU A 59 -3.99 -8.51 -3.27
CA LEU A 59 -4.51 -9.19 -2.08
C LEU A 59 -6.02 -9.06 -1.95
N VAL A 60 -6.58 -7.85 -2.12
CA VAL A 60 -8.04 -7.65 -2.05
C VAL A 60 -8.77 -8.43 -3.14
N ASN A 61 -8.24 -8.47 -4.36
CA ASN A 61 -8.82 -9.22 -5.48
C ASN A 61 -8.66 -10.74 -5.35
N SER A 62 -7.79 -11.22 -4.45
CA SER A 62 -7.70 -12.64 -4.14
C SER A 62 -8.87 -13.13 -3.27
N GLU A 63 -9.64 -12.20 -2.69
CA GLU A 63 -10.76 -12.50 -1.78
C GLU A 63 -10.34 -13.40 -0.60
N THR A 64 -9.11 -13.22 -0.11
CA THR A 64 -8.57 -14.01 1.01
C THR A 64 -9.35 -13.77 2.31
N ASP A 65 -9.56 -14.84 3.07
CA ASP A 65 -10.11 -14.78 4.42
C ASP A 65 -9.10 -14.18 5.43
N THR A 66 -7.81 -14.12 5.09
CA THR A 66 -6.79 -13.50 5.94
C THR A 66 -6.92 -11.98 5.92
N PRO A 67 -7.10 -11.30 7.07
CA PRO A 67 -7.24 -9.84 7.13
C PRO A 67 -6.04 -9.10 6.53
N VAL A 68 -6.32 -8.09 5.70
CA VAL A 68 -5.30 -7.27 5.00
C VAL A 68 -5.21 -5.87 5.62
N PHE A 69 -4.00 -5.47 6.01
CA PHE A 69 -3.71 -4.14 6.51
C PHE A 69 -2.79 -3.39 5.53
N PHE A 70 -3.24 -2.27 4.98
CA PHE A 70 -2.46 -1.55 3.98
C PHE A 70 -1.84 -0.25 4.49
N CYS A 71 -0.71 0.12 3.90
CA CYS A 71 -0.18 1.48 3.97
C CYS A 71 0.35 1.92 2.60
N ALA A 72 0.63 3.22 2.46
CA ALA A 72 1.14 3.81 1.22
C ALA A 72 0.18 3.69 0.02
N VAL A 73 -1.12 3.68 0.28
CA VAL A 73 -2.16 3.70 -0.75
C VAL A 73 -2.73 5.12 -0.88
N SER A 74 -2.47 5.79 -2.01
CA SER A 74 -2.84 7.20 -2.19
C SER A 74 -4.35 7.44 -2.20
N ALA A 75 -5.10 6.56 -2.88
CA ALA A 75 -6.55 6.69 -3.03
C ALA A 75 -7.23 5.31 -2.94
N PRO A 76 -7.44 4.75 -1.73
CA PRO A 76 -7.94 3.39 -1.55
C PRO A 76 -9.29 3.13 -2.23
N THR A 77 -10.19 4.11 -2.21
CA THR A 77 -11.51 4.00 -2.86
C THR A 77 -11.42 4.02 -4.38
N ALA A 78 -10.62 4.93 -4.94
CA ALA A 78 -10.42 5.02 -6.38
C ALA A 78 -9.70 3.79 -6.95
N ALA A 79 -8.76 3.23 -6.20
CA ALA A 79 -8.04 1.99 -6.53
C ALA A 79 -8.89 0.72 -6.32
N GLY A 80 -10.13 0.84 -5.85
CA GLY A 80 -11.02 -0.30 -5.60
C GLY A 80 -10.60 -1.18 -4.42
N ILE A 81 -9.71 -0.70 -3.54
CA ILE A 81 -9.25 -1.42 -2.34
C ILE A 81 -10.34 -1.41 -1.26
N LEU A 82 -11.09 -0.31 -1.14
CA LEU A 82 -12.27 -0.17 -0.27
C LEU A 82 -13.41 0.48 -1.05
N THR A 83 -14.65 0.31 -0.60
CA THR A 83 -15.77 1.13 -1.10
C THR A 83 -15.95 2.42 -0.33
N ASP A 84 -15.63 2.42 0.96
CA ASP A 84 -15.80 3.56 1.87
C ASP A 84 -14.65 3.62 2.87
N MET A 85 -14.14 4.82 3.15
CA MET A 85 -13.01 5.03 4.07
C MET A 85 -13.42 4.93 5.55
N ASP A 86 -14.65 5.31 5.90
CA ASP A 86 -15.17 5.27 7.26
C ASP A 86 -15.74 3.88 7.61
N LYS A 87 -16.10 3.11 6.59
CA LYS A 87 -16.64 1.74 6.70
C LYS A 87 -15.85 0.78 5.81
N PRO A 88 -14.63 0.39 6.22
CA PRO A 88 -13.81 -0.52 5.45
C PRO A 88 -14.53 -1.85 5.17
N ASP A 89 -14.32 -2.38 3.97
CA ASP A 89 -14.87 -3.63 3.47
C ASP A 89 -13.77 -4.49 2.82
N LYS A 90 -14.16 -5.57 2.12
CA LYS A 90 -13.24 -6.49 1.41
C LYS A 90 -12.11 -7.07 2.27
N ASN A 91 -12.39 -7.26 3.56
CA ASN A 91 -11.44 -7.76 4.56
C ASN A 91 -10.13 -6.95 4.62
N ALA A 92 -10.18 -5.67 4.26
CA ALA A 92 -9.03 -4.78 4.20
C ALA A 92 -9.28 -3.50 5.01
N THR A 93 -8.23 -2.99 5.66
CA THR A 93 -8.22 -1.66 6.28
C THR A 93 -6.80 -1.09 6.28
N GLY A 94 -6.59 0.17 6.66
CA GLY A 94 -5.23 0.70 6.65
C GLY A 94 -5.11 2.21 6.68
N THR A 95 -3.99 2.70 6.15
CA THR A 95 -3.64 4.12 6.12
C THR A 95 -3.41 4.60 4.69
N SER A 96 -3.85 5.82 4.40
CA SER A 96 -3.60 6.49 3.13
C SER A 96 -2.51 7.55 3.25
N ASN A 97 -1.70 7.67 2.20
CA ASN A 97 -0.67 8.71 2.04
C ASN A 97 -1.07 9.74 0.97
N ALA A 98 -2.37 10.07 0.88
CA ALA A 98 -2.90 11.04 -0.08
C ALA A 98 -2.05 12.32 -0.16
N ILE A 99 -1.63 12.66 -1.37
CA ILE A 99 -0.69 13.75 -1.62
C ILE A 99 -1.47 15.05 -1.81
N PRO A 100 -1.12 16.15 -1.10
CA PRO A 100 -1.76 17.44 -1.30
C PRO A 100 -1.21 18.14 -2.56
N VAL A 101 -1.59 17.65 -3.74
CA VAL A 101 -1.07 18.11 -5.04
C VAL A 101 -1.20 19.63 -5.22
N SER A 102 -2.31 20.22 -4.80
CA SER A 102 -2.51 21.68 -4.85
C SER A 102 -1.41 22.43 -4.10
N LYS A 103 -1.09 22.01 -2.87
CA LYS A 103 -0.03 22.63 -2.06
C LYS A 103 1.36 22.48 -2.68
N ILE A 104 1.62 21.36 -3.37
CA ILE A 104 2.88 21.15 -4.09
C ILE A 104 2.99 22.14 -5.25
N ILE A 105 1.92 22.32 -6.03
CA ILE A 105 1.87 23.27 -7.13
C ILE A 105 1.98 24.72 -6.60
N ASP A 106 1.27 25.05 -5.54
CA ASP A 106 1.31 26.38 -4.91
C ASP A 106 2.73 26.72 -4.44
N LEU A 107 3.42 25.77 -3.79
CA LEU A 107 4.80 25.93 -3.37
C LEU A 107 5.75 26.11 -4.57
N ALA A 108 5.56 25.32 -5.63
CA ALA A 108 6.36 25.46 -6.84
C ALA A 108 6.19 26.87 -7.46
N GLN A 109 4.96 27.38 -7.55
CA GLN A 109 4.69 28.72 -8.07
C GLN A 109 5.22 29.83 -7.16
N ALA A 110 5.18 29.64 -5.83
CA ALA A 110 5.70 30.61 -4.87
C ALA A 110 7.25 30.72 -4.89
N THR A 111 7.94 29.64 -5.26
CA THR A 111 9.42 29.57 -5.22
C THR A 111 10.04 29.78 -6.61
N THR A 112 9.52 29.11 -7.63
CA THR A 112 10.00 29.16 -9.02
C THR A 112 8.80 29.19 -9.96
N PRO A 113 8.22 30.37 -10.25
CA PRO A 113 7.04 30.48 -11.09
C PRO A 113 7.25 29.87 -12.48
N VAL A 114 6.32 28.99 -12.90
CA VAL A 114 6.39 28.30 -14.20
C VAL A 114 5.06 28.36 -14.94
N LYS A 115 5.13 28.39 -16.28
CA LYS A 115 3.94 28.39 -17.14
C LYS A 115 3.40 27.01 -17.50
N LYS A 116 4.25 25.97 -17.39
CA LYS A 116 3.92 24.59 -17.76
C LYS A 116 4.54 23.64 -16.74
N ILE A 117 3.76 22.66 -16.29
CA ILE A 117 4.20 21.59 -15.41
C ILE A 117 3.99 20.28 -16.18
N GLY A 118 5.04 19.48 -16.32
CA GLY A 118 4.97 18.12 -16.84
C GLY A 118 5.00 17.13 -15.68
N LEU A 119 4.13 16.13 -15.71
CA LEU A 119 4.10 15.04 -14.75
C LEU A 119 4.45 13.74 -15.46
N ILE A 120 5.50 13.07 -15.01
CA ILE A 120 5.85 11.72 -15.42
C ILE A 120 5.28 10.79 -14.35
N TYR A 121 4.49 9.81 -14.77
CA TYR A 121 3.84 8.84 -13.89
C TYR A 121 3.87 7.45 -14.52
N SER A 122 3.60 6.43 -13.71
CA SER A 122 3.50 5.04 -14.20
C SER A 122 2.09 4.76 -14.68
N GLY A 123 1.90 4.41 -15.95
CA GLY A 123 0.59 4.00 -16.48
C GLY A 123 0.10 2.64 -15.95
N ASN A 124 0.93 1.93 -15.19
CA ASN A 124 0.60 0.64 -14.58
C ASN A 124 0.08 0.78 -13.14
N GLU A 125 -0.05 2.01 -12.63
CA GLU A 125 -0.53 2.30 -11.29
C GLU A 125 -1.75 3.23 -11.34
N ASP A 126 -2.66 3.05 -10.39
CA ASP A 126 -3.65 4.09 -10.10
C ASP A 126 -2.94 5.22 -9.34
N ASN A 127 -2.77 6.37 -10.01
CA ASN A 127 -2.04 7.54 -9.52
C ASN A 127 -2.96 8.65 -8.99
#